data_AF-A0A392QXK2-F1
#
_entry.id   AF-A0A392QXK2-F1
#
_cell.length_a   1.000
_cell.length_b   1.000
_cell.length_c   1.000
_cell.angle_alpha   90.00
_cell.angle_beta   90.00
_cell.angle_gamma   90.00
#
_symmetry.space_group_name_H-M   'P 1'
#
loop_
_entity.id
_entity.type
_entity.pdbx_description
1 polymer ?
#
loop_
_entity_poly.entity_id
_entity_poly.type
_entity_poly.pdbx_seq_one_letter_code
_entity_poly.pdbx_strand_id
1 'polypeptide(L)'
;MLWVDLLVALKVYDSSLMCIAGDFNSVRSIDERKGATEGVGWKEDTRLFSVLIENSGLVDLPLMGRKYTWVKSNGRCMSRLDRVLVSD
;
A
#
# COMPACT_ATOMS: atom_id res chain seq x y z
N MET A 1 7.43 -11.13 -8.72
CA MET A 1 7.57 -9.89 -7.90
C MET A 1 6.18 -9.63 -7.38
N LEU A 2 5.93 -9.78 -6.07
CA LEU A 2 4.56 -9.88 -5.50
C LEU A 2 3.55 -8.91 -6.11
N TRP A 3 3.88 -7.61 -6.17
CA TRP A 3 3.00 -6.57 -6.69
C TRP A 3 2.66 -6.71 -8.17
N VAL A 4 3.62 -7.18 -8.98
CA VAL A 4 3.41 -7.47 -10.40
C VAL A 4 2.49 -8.67 -10.56
N ASP A 5 2.73 -9.74 -9.78
CA ASP A 5 1.95 -10.97 -9.85
C ASP A 5 0.49 -10.72 -9.43
N LEU A 6 0.29 -9.90 -8.39
CA LEU A 6 -1.03 -9.46 -7.95
C LEU A 6 -1.72 -8.59 -9.01
N LEU A 7 -1.02 -7.65 -9.64
CA LEU A 7 -1.58 -6.82 -10.71
C LEU A 7 -2.07 -7.68 -11.89
N VAL A 8 -1.29 -8.69 -12.28
CA VAL A 8 -1.68 -9.65 -13.32
C VAL A 8 -2.94 -10.41 -12.90
N ALA A 9 -2.98 -10.91 -11.66
CA ALA A 9 -4.16 -11.60 -11.15
C ALA A 9 -5.42 -10.72 -11.17
N LEU A 10 -5.32 -9.46 -10.73
CA LEU A 10 -6.45 -8.52 -10.75
C LEU A 10 -6.99 -8.29 -12.17
N LYS A 11 -6.10 -8.19 -13.16
CA LYS A 11 -6.49 -8.05 -14.58
C LYS A 11 -7.11 -9.31 -15.17
N VAL A 12 -6.73 -10.50 -14.69
CA VAL A 12 -7.27 -11.77 -15.17
C VAL A 12 -8.67 -12.03 -14.61
N TYR A 13 -8.89 -11.68 -13.34
CA TYR A 13 -10.18 -11.89 -12.65
C TYR A 13 -11.13 -10.68 -12.75
N ASP A 14 -10.94 -9.83 -13.77
CA ASP A 14 -11.63 -8.56 -14.02
C ASP A 14 -13.12 -8.61 -13.63
N SER A 15 -13.41 -8.15 -12.42
CA SER A 15 -14.74 -8.14 -11.81
C SER A 15 -15.17 -6.70 -11.62
N SER A 16 -16.44 -6.40 -11.91
CA SER A 16 -16.97 -5.04 -11.81
C SER A 16 -17.07 -4.50 -10.38
N LEU A 17 -16.94 -5.36 -9.35
CA LEU A 17 -17.01 -4.96 -7.94
C LEU A 17 -15.91 -5.65 -7.15
N MET A 18 -14.85 -4.90 -6.83
CA MET A 18 -13.70 -5.42 -6.08
C MET A 18 -13.47 -4.61 -4.81
N CYS A 19 -13.16 -5.32 -3.73
CA CYS A 19 -12.67 -4.74 -2.48
C CYS A 19 -11.53 -5.60 -1.97
N ILE A 20 -10.36 -4.98 -1.79
CA ILE A 20 -9.16 -5.61 -1.25
C ILE A 20 -8.79 -4.85 0.01
N ALA A 21 -8.79 -5.53 1.15
CA ALA A 21 -8.45 -4.93 2.42
C ALA A 21 -7.43 -5.80 3.17
N GLY A 22 -6.45 -5.16 3.80
CA GLY A 22 -5.49 -5.87 4.63
C GLY A 22 -4.18 -5.12 4.83
N ASP A 23 -3.23 -5.82 5.44
CA ASP A 23 -1.85 -5.37 5.61
C ASP A 23 -1.04 -5.68 4.35
N PHE A 24 -0.59 -4.64 3.66
CA PHE A 24 0.25 -4.75 2.47
C PHE A 24 1.75 -4.70 2.83
N ASN A 25 2.09 -4.40 4.09
CA ASN A 25 3.45 -4.24 4.60
C ASN A 25 4.31 -3.25 3.77
N SER A 26 3.67 -2.35 3.02
CA SER A 26 4.30 -1.46 2.04
C SER A 26 3.69 -0.06 2.10
N VAL A 27 4.49 0.93 1.72
CA VAL A 27 4.07 2.34 1.63
C VAL A 27 4.15 2.81 0.20
N ARG A 28 3.38 3.85 -0.15
CA ARG A 28 3.36 4.49 -1.48
C ARG A 28 4.34 5.64 -1.59
N SER A 29 4.67 6.29 -0.47
CA SER A 29 5.61 7.41 -0.43
C SER A 29 6.32 7.52 0.92
N ILE A 30 7.33 8.38 0.98
CA ILE A 30 8.08 8.66 2.21
C ILE A 30 7.18 9.28 3.30
N ASP A 31 6.15 10.05 2.92
CA ASP A 31 5.26 10.75 3.84
C ASP A 31 4.33 9.83 4.63
N GLU A 32 4.21 8.58 4.19
CA GLU A 32 3.48 7.51 4.87
C GLU A 32 4.33 6.80 5.93
N ARG A 33 5.59 7.23 6.12
CA ARG A 33 6.47 6.77 7.21
C ARG A 33 6.89 7.93 8.11
N LYS A 34 7.19 7.61 9.37
CA LYS A 34 7.85 8.52 10.32
C LYS A 34 8.99 7.78 11.02
N GLY A 35 10.13 8.45 11.20
CA GLY A 35 11.23 7.94 12.03
C GLY A 35 11.98 6.73 11.43
N ALA A 36 11.92 6.52 10.12
CA ALA A 36 12.70 5.52 9.40
C ALA A 36 13.82 6.21 8.60
N THR A 37 15.01 5.62 8.59
CA THR A 37 16.11 6.01 7.69
C THR A 37 15.88 5.44 6.30
N GLU A 38 16.12 6.22 5.24
CA GLU A 38 15.98 5.76 3.86
C GLU A 38 16.93 4.60 3.56
N GLY A 39 16.39 3.40 3.36
CA GLY A 39 17.12 2.23 2.88
C GLY A 39 16.92 2.02 1.38
N VAL A 40 17.92 1.47 0.68
CA VAL A 40 17.88 1.27 -0.79
C VAL A 40 16.76 0.30 -1.20
N GLY A 41 16.55 -0.80 -0.47
CA GLY A 41 15.53 -1.81 -0.79
C GLY A 41 14.08 -1.33 -0.67
N TRP A 42 13.82 -0.31 0.15
CA TRP A 42 12.48 0.26 0.32
C TRP A 42 12.01 1.05 -0.92
N LYS A 43 12.94 1.61 -1.70
CA LYS A 43 12.60 2.44 -2.87
C LYS A 43 11.93 1.62 -3.98
N GLU A 44 12.44 0.42 -4.24
CA GLU A 44 11.92 -0.44 -5.30
C GLU A 44 10.57 -1.06 -4.93
N ASP A 45 10.44 -1.56 -3.70
CA ASP A 45 9.17 -2.09 -3.19
C ASP A 45 8.07 -1.02 -3.22
N THR A 46 8.36 0.19 -2.71
CA THR A 46 7.45 1.36 -2.75
C THR A 46 7.04 1.70 -4.18
N ARG A 47 8.00 1.69 -5.11
CA ARG A 47 7.74 1.99 -6.53
C ARG A 47 6.77 0.99 -7.13
N LEU A 48 6.99 -0.30 -6.93
CA LEU A 48 6.16 -1.37 -7.49
C LEU A 48 4.78 -1.42 -6.85
N PHE A 49 4.70 -1.16 -5.55
CA PHE A 49 3.44 -1.06 -4.83
C PHE A 49 2.59 0.12 -5.33
N SER A 50 3.20 1.28 -5.57
CA SER A 50 2.52 2.41 -6.21
C SER A 50 2.05 2.09 -7.63
N VAL A 51 2.88 1.42 -8.43
CA VAL A 51 2.51 0.94 -9.78
C VAL A 51 1.32 0.00 -9.73
N LEU A 52 1.27 -0.94 -8.78
CA LEU A 52 0.12 -1.84 -8.61
C LEU A 52 -1.16 -1.02 -8.38
N ILE A 53 -1.17 -0.10 -7.43
CA ILE A 53 -2.38 0.69 -7.12
C ILE A 53 -2.81 1.51 -8.34
N GLU A 54 -1.88 2.24 -8.97
CA GLU A 54 -2.14 3.08 -10.15
C GLU A 54 -2.68 2.30 -11.35
N ASN A 55 -2.28 1.02 -11.51
CA ASN A 55 -2.64 0.21 -12.68
C ASN A 55 -3.73 -0.84 -12.39
N SER A 56 -4.19 -0.93 -11.15
CA SER A 56 -5.21 -1.91 -10.74
C SER A 56 -6.64 -1.48 -11.06
N GLY A 57 -6.88 -0.19 -11.32
CA GLY A 57 -8.24 0.36 -11.42
C GLY A 57 -8.95 0.49 -10.07
N LEU A 58 -8.23 0.31 -8.95
CA LEU A 58 -8.77 0.42 -7.60
C LEU A 58 -8.39 1.75 -6.94
N VAL A 59 -9.33 2.32 -6.20
CA VAL A 59 -9.18 3.52 -5.39
C VAL A 59 -8.67 3.16 -3.99
N ASP A 60 -7.54 3.73 -3.59
CA ASP A 60 -7.00 3.65 -2.22
C ASP A 60 -7.78 4.60 -1.29
N LEU A 61 -8.66 4.04 -0.46
CA LEU A 61 -9.50 4.83 0.42
C LEU A 61 -8.68 5.59 1.47
N PRO A 62 -8.98 6.88 1.71
CA PRO A 62 -8.27 7.67 2.71
C PRO A 62 -8.55 7.14 4.11
N LEU A 63 -7.56 7.24 4.99
CA LEU A 63 -7.79 7.02 6.42
C LEU A 63 -8.56 8.20 7.02
N MET A 64 -9.54 7.89 7.84
CA MET A 64 -10.23 8.88 8.67
C MET A 64 -9.57 8.95 10.06
N GLY A 65 -9.11 10.12 10.45
CA GLY A 65 -8.47 10.36 11.75
C GLY A 65 -6.97 10.05 11.77
N ARG A 66 -6.58 8.82 12.14
CA ARG A 66 -5.15 8.48 12.31
C ARG A 66 -4.46 8.30 10.96
N LYS A 67 -3.30 8.92 10.77
CA LYS A 67 -2.49 8.83 9.53
C LYS A 67 -1.75 7.50 9.36
N TYR A 68 -1.46 6.79 10.46
CA TYR A 68 -0.66 5.57 10.47
C TYR A 68 -1.49 4.40 11.01
N THR A 69 -1.25 3.21 10.48
CA THR A 69 -1.94 1.97 10.87
C THR A 69 -1.01 1.05 11.67
N TRP A 70 0.30 1.24 11.55
CA TRP A 70 1.32 0.54 12.31
C TRP A 70 2.20 1.52 13.09
N VAL A 71 2.48 1.18 14.36
CA VAL A 71 3.34 1.95 15.27
C VAL A 71 4.29 0.98 15.97
N LYS A 72 5.59 1.25 15.92
CA LYS A 72 6.59 0.48 16.66
C LYS A 72 6.39 0.66 18.17
N SER A 73 6.73 -0.34 18.97
CA SER A 73 6.55 -0.33 20.44
C SER A 73 7.12 0.90 21.16
N ASN A 74 8.17 1.53 20.62
CA ASN A 74 8.77 2.74 21.18
C ASN A 74 8.11 4.06 20.73
N GLY A 75 7.07 4.01 19.88
CA GLY A 75 6.35 5.16 19.36
C GLY A 75 7.13 6.05 18.39
N ARG A 76 8.40 5.74 18.09
CA ARG A 76 9.26 6.60 17.26
C ARG A 76 9.12 6.33 15.77
N CYS A 77 8.79 5.09 15.40
CA CYS A 77 8.61 4.68 14.02
C CYS A 77 7.14 4.36 13.76
N MET A 78 6.58 4.91 12.68
CA MET A 78 5.19 4.69 12.30
C MET A 78 5.08 4.57 10.78
N SER A 79 4.13 3.77 10.31
CA SER A 79 3.88 3.55 8.88
C SER A 79 2.39 3.36 8.61
N ARG A 80 1.93 3.75 7.42
CA ARG A 80 0.62 3.32 6.88
C ARG A 80 0.84 2.05 6.06
N LEU A 81 0.50 0.90 6.63
CA LEU A 81 0.71 -0.42 6.01
C LEU A 81 -0.60 -1.09 5.59
N ASP A 82 -1.68 -0.79 6.32
CA ASP A 82 -3.01 -1.34 6.07
C ASP A 82 -3.78 -0.43 5.12
N ARG A 83 -4.46 -1.03 4.13
CA ARG A 83 -5.27 -0.30 3.14
C ARG A 83 -6.56 -1.02 2.83
N VAL A 84 -7.50 -0.22 2.31
CA VAL A 84 -8.72 -0.70 1.66
C VAL A 84 -8.72 -0.11 0.25
N LEU A 85 -8.66 -0.98 -0.75
CA LEU A 85 -8.70 -0.66 -2.17
C LEU A 85 -10.06 -1.09 -2.72
N VAL A 86 -10.77 -0.21 -3.40
CA VAL A 86 -12.12 -0.50 -3.94
C VAL A 86 -12.21 -0.14 -5.42
N SER A 87 -12.99 -0.89 -6.20
CA SER A 87 -13.38 -0.45 -7.55
C SER A 87 -14.17 0.86 -7.47
N ASP A 88 -13.96 1.76 -8.44
CA ASP A 88 -14.73 3.00 -8.61
C ASP A 88 -16.19 2.72 -9.01
#